data_AF-A0A3Q2X358-F1
#
_entry.id   AF-A0A3Q2X358-F1
#
_cell.length_a   1.000
_cell.length_b   1.000
_cell.length_c   1.000
_cell.angle_alpha   90.00
_cell.angle_beta   90.00
_cell.angle_gamma   90.00
#
_symmetry.space_group_name_H-M   'P 1'
#
loop_
_entity.id
_entity.type
_entity.pdbx_description
1 polymer ?
#
loop_
_entity_poly.entity_id
_entity_poly.type
_entity_poly.pdbx_seq_one_letter_code
_entity_poly.pdbx_strand_id
1 'polypeptide(L)'
;IRQQEQLYFSDFSPPRPELFDFHGVPMINIFTDDWDNIQNFKARPDDILIATYPKAGTTWVSYILDLLYFSDMGPDRQTTIPIHERVPFLEFCVPPIPSGTDLAEQLPTTPRLIKTHLPVQFVPKSFWEQDCRIIYVARNAKDNLVTGRTTSLCCRTNSLMRTTSTK
;
A
#
# COMPACT_ATOMS: atom_id res chain seq x y z
N ILE A 1 -17.61 -9.46 -20.06
CA ILE A 1 -16.65 -9.46 -18.93
C ILE A 1 -15.98 -8.09 -18.82
N ARG A 2 -15.10 -7.66 -19.75
CA ARG A 2 -14.49 -6.31 -19.76
C ARG A 2 -15.45 -5.11 -19.82
N GLN A 3 -16.69 -5.28 -20.28
CA GLN A 3 -17.70 -4.21 -20.34
C GLN A 3 -18.60 -4.10 -19.09
N GLN A 4 -18.63 -5.13 -18.23
CA GLN A 4 -19.42 -5.10 -17.00
C GLN A 4 -18.66 -4.42 -15.84
N GLU A 5 -17.32 -4.43 -15.85
CA GLU A 5 -16.50 -3.71 -14.86
C GLU A 5 -16.54 -2.18 -15.05
N GLN A 6 -16.78 -1.69 -16.27
CA GLN A 6 -16.88 -0.25 -16.53
C GLN A 6 -18.19 0.39 -16.06
N LEU A 7 -19.25 -0.41 -15.87
CA LEU A 7 -20.58 0.09 -15.49
C LEU A 7 -20.78 0.24 -13.98
N TYR A 8 -19.83 -0.21 -13.15
CA TYR A 8 -19.83 0.03 -11.69
C TYR A 8 -19.00 1.25 -11.28
N PHE A 9 -18.32 1.89 -12.23
CA PHE A 9 -17.46 3.05 -12.00
C PHE A 9 -18.10 4.37 -12.48
N SER A 10 -19.43 4.45 -12.46
CA SER A 10 -20.18 5.69 -12.72
C SER A 10 -20.40 6.49 -11.43
N ASP A 11 -19.91 7.74 -11.46
CA ASP A 11 -20.41 8.90 -10.72
C ASP A 11 -20.43 8.92 -9.18
N PHE A 12 -19.43 8.31 -8.53
CA PHE A 12 -19.11 8.68 -7.14
C PHE A 12 -17.60 8.79 -6.97
N SER A 13 -17.03 9.99 -7.16
CA SER A 13 -15.77 10.30 -6.49
C SER A 13 -16.08 10.33 -5.00
N PRO A 14 -15.63 9.36 -4.18
CA PRO A 14 -15.93 9.42 -2.76
C PRO A 14 -15.44 10.76 -2.20
N PRO A 15 -16.18 11.38 -1.27
CA PRO A 15 -15.71 12.58 -0.61
C PRO A 15 -14.32 12.30 -0.01
N ARG A 16 -13.49 13.34 0.06
CA ARG A 16 -12.18 13.21 0.70
C ARG A 16 -12.40 12.55 2.05
N PRO A 17 -11.75 11.41 2.33
CA PRO A 17 -11.97 10.75 3.60
C PRO A 17 -11.42 11.65 4.69
N GLU A 18 -12.21 11.82 5.75
CA GLU A 18 -11.88 12.71 6.85
C GLU A 18 -10.76 12.08 7.69
N LEU A 19 -9.88 12.94 8.19
CA LEU A 19 -8.88 12.52 9.15
C LEU A 19 -9.53 12.48 10.52
N PHE A 20 -9.35 11.38 11.24
CA PHE A 20 -9.76 11.26 12.63
C PHE A 20 -8.56 10.88 13.49
N ASP A 21 -8.65 11.15 14.79
CA ASP A 21 -7.60 10.78 15.72
C ASP A 21 -7.67 9.28 16.03
N PHE A 22 -6.62 8.55 15.65
CA PHE A 22 -6.46 7.14 15.94
C PHE A 22 -5.25 6.96 16.86
N HIS A 23 -5.52 6.76 18.16
CA HIS A 23 -4.50 6.62 19.19
C HIS A 23 -3.43 7.75 19.19
N GLY A 24 -3.85 9.00 18.99
CA GLY A 24 -2.96 10.16 18.95
C GLY A 24 -2.27 10.43 17.60
N VAL A 25 -2.65 9.69 16.54
CA VAL A 25 -2.16 9.90 15.17
C VAL A 25 -3.34 10.17 14.24
N PRO A 26 -3.31 11.24 13.42
CA PRO A 26 -4.35 11.48 12.43
C PRO A 26 -4.28 10.43 11.32
N MET A 27 -5.33 9.59 11.21
CA MET A 27 -5.42 8.51 10.22
C MET A 27 -6.71 8.60 9.40
N ILE A 28 -6.78 7.76 8.36
CA ILE A 28 -7.89 7.66 7.42
C ILE A 28 -8.54 6.29 7.62
N ASN A 29 -9.88 6.22 7.57
CA ASN A 29 -10.66 4.98 7.79
C ASN A 29 -10.14 3.77 6.99
N ILE A 30 -9.74 3.97 5.72
CA ILE A 30 -9.21 2.92 4.84
C ILE A 30 -7.98 2.18 5.40
N PHE A 31 -7.30 2.75 6.39
CA PHE A 31 -6.11 2.17 7.03
C PHE A 31 -6.39 1.61 8.44
N THR A 32 -7.58 1.87 8.97
CA THR A 32 -7.97 1.51 10.35
C THR A 32 -9.16 0.55 10.40
N ASP A 33 -9.91 0.43 9.31
CA ASP A 33 -11.12 -0.42 9.25
C ASP A 33 -10.79 -1.90 9.50
N ASP A 34 -9.57 -2.34 9.14
CA ASP A 34 -9.09 -3.72 9.28
C ASP A 34 -8.09 -3.90 10.44
N TRP A 35 -8.20 -3.06 11.47
CA TRP A 35 -7.22 -2.97 12.55
C TRP A 35 -6.98 -4.29 13.29
N ASP A 36 -8.04 -5.05 13.57
CA ASP A 36 -7.94 -6.31 14.30
C ASP A 36 -7.12 -7.36 13.53
N ASN A 37 -7.29 -7.43 12.21
CA ASN A 37 -6.52 -8.35 11.36
C ASN A 37 -5.06 -7.91 11.24
N ILE A 38 -4.80 -6.60 11.14
CA ILE A 38 -3.45 -6.04 11.14
C ILE A 38 -2.73 -6.43 12.44
N GLN A 39 -3.33 -6.20 13.61
CA GLN A 39 -2.71 -6.51 14.90
C GLN A 39 -2.44 -8.01 15.10
N ASN A 40 -3.33 -8.87 14.59
CA ASN A 40 -3.19 -10.32 14.68
C ASN A 40 -2.40 -10.94 13.52
N PHE A 41 -1.84 -10.12 12.62
CA PHE A 41 -1.08 -10.60 11.48
C PHE A 41 0.11 -11.45 11.91
N LYS A 42 0.28 -12.62 11.29
CA LYS A 42 1.39 -13.55 11.58
C LYS A 42 2.53 -13.37 10.59
N ALA A 43 3.54 -12.62 11.02
CA ALA A 43 4.81 -12.53 10.31
C ALA A 43 5.55 -13.88 10.34
N ARG A 44 6.33 -14.14 9.29
CA ARG A 44 7.29 -15.26 9.19
C ARG A 44 8.70 -14.70 9.36
N PRO A 45 9.67 -15.48 9.89
CA PRO A 45 11.03 -15.01 10.10
C PRO A 45 11.74 -14.56 8.80
N ASP A 46 11.36 -15.13 7.65
CA ASP A 46 11.90 -14.74 6.34
C ASP A 46 11.22 -13.50 5.73
N ASP A 47 10.19 -12.95 6.36
CA ASP A 47 9.48 -11.80 5.81
C ASP A 47 10.33 -10.53 5.85
N ILE A 48 10.15 -9.70 4.82
CA ILE A 48 10.80 -8.41 4.69
C ILE A 48 9.74 -7.32 4.73
N LEU A 49 9.81 -6.48 5.77
CA LEU A 49 8.91 -5.35 5.97
C LEU A 49 9.53 -4.06 5.43
N ILE A 50 8.88 -3.45 4.45
CA ILE A 50 9.26 -2.15 3.87
C ILE A 50 8.45 -1.07 4.59
N ALA A 51 9.05 -0.44 5.60
CA ALA A 51 8.41 0.60 6.38
C ALA A 51 8.82 1.99 5.86
N THR A 52 7.86 2.86 5.59
CA THR A 52 8.19 4.19 5.04
C THR A 52 7.17 5.24 5.44
N TYR A 53 7.55 6.51 5.42
CA TYR A 53 6.55 7.57 5.45
C TYR A 53 5.84 7.68 4.08
N PRO A 54 4.53 7.99 4.03
CA PRO A 54 3.82 8.21 2.77
C PRO A 54 4.58 9.13 1.83
N LYS A 55 4.74 8.70 0.56
CA LYS A 55 5.44 9.42 -0.52
C LYS A 55 6.97 9.55 -0.37
N ALA A 56 7.59 8.85 0.56
CA ALA A 56 9.05 8.82 0.70
C ALA A 56 9.78 7.95 -0.34
N GLY A 57 9.07 7.09 -1.09
CA GLY A 57 9.67 6.25 -2.14
C GLY A 57 9.36 4.76 -2.06
N THR A 58 8.21 4.36 -1.49
CA THR A 58 7.79 2.95 -1.37
C THR A 58 7.88 2.18 -2.66
N THR A 59 7.31 2.73 -3.73
CA THR A 59 7.27 2.06 -5.03
C THR A 59 8.67 1.76 -5.52
N TRP A 60 9.59 2.71 -5.43
CA TRP A 60 10.96 2.54 -5.93
C TRP A 60 11.70 1.42 -5.21
N VAL A 61 11.63 1.40 -3.86
CA VAL A 61 12.26 0.34 -3.06
C VAL A 61 11.56 -1.01 -3.23
N SER A 62 10.23 -1.03 -3.39
CA SER A 62 9.48 -2.26 -3.68
C SER A 62 9.94 -2.90 -4.99
N TYR A 63 10.18 -2.11 -6.05
CA TYR A 63 10.72 -2.61 -7.31
C TYR A 63 12.15 -3.12 -7.17
N ILE A 64 13.02 -2.39 -6.46
CA ILE A 64 14.40 -2.82 -6.25
C ILE A 64 14.45 -4.17 -5.51
N LEU A 65 13.63 -4.34 -4.48
CA LEU A 65 13.58 -5.59 -3.71
C LEU A 65 12.96 -6.72 -4.53
N ASP A 66 11.89 -6.47 -5.28
CA ASP A 66 11.31 -7.50 -6.14
C ASP A 66 12.31 -7.95 -7.23
N LEU A 67 13.07 -7.01 -7.81
CA LEU A 67 14.16 -7.33 -8.74
C LEU A 67 15.27 -8.14 -8.09
N LEU A 68 15.68 -7.79 -6.87
CA LEU A 68 16.80 -8.43 -6.20
C LEU A 68 16.48 -9.88 -5.78
N TYR A 69 15.26 -10.13 -5.31
CA TYR A 69 14.87 -11.46 -4.80
C TYR A 69 14.22 -12.35 -5.86
N PHE A 70 13.62 -11.78 -6.91
CA PHE A 70 12.84 -12.53 -7.90
C PHE A 70 13.29 -12.30 -9.34
N SER A 71 14.51 -11.81 -9.58
CA SER A 71 15.07 -11.67 -10.94
C SER A 71 15.00 -12.97 -11.73
N ASP A 72 15.23 -14.09 -11.06
CA ASP A 72 15.39 -15.40 -11.68
C ASP A 72 14.05 -16.12 -11.90
N MET A 73 12.96 -15.58 -11.36
CA MET A 73 11.59 -16.10 -11.50
C MET A 73 10.93 -15.71 -12.84
N GLY A 74 11.70 -15.10 -13.75
CA GLY A 74 11.32 -14.77 -15.11
C GLY A 74 11.12 -13.26 -15.35
N PRO A 75 11.53 -12.74 -16.53
CA PRO A 75 11.46 -11.31 -16.84
C PRO A 75 10.03 -10.76 -16.89
N ASP A 76 9.05 -11.62 -17.15
CA ASP A 76 7.66 -11.21 -17.35
C ASP A 76 6.88 -10.92 -16.06
N ARG A 77 7.42 -11.30 -14.89
CA ARG A 77 6.74 -11.06 -13.60
C ARG A 77 6.49 -9.57 -13.35
N GLN A 78 7.44 -8.73 -13.74
CA GLN A 78 7.40 -7.28 -13.49
C GLN A 78 6.43 -6.54 -14.41
N THR A 79 6.19 -7.09 -15.60
CA THR A 79 5.30 -6.53 -16.63
C THR A 79 3.88 -7.08 -16.52
N THR A 80 3.74 -8.33 -16.04
CA THR A 80 2.44 -9.03 -15.96
C THR A 80 1.67 -8.71 -14.69
N ILE A 81 2.36 -8.61 -13.54
CA ILE A 81 1.71 -8.45 -12.23
C ILE A 81 1.99 -7.05 -11.67
N PRO A 82 0.96 -6.28 -11.30
CA PRO A 82 1.17 -4.96 -10.77
C PRO A 82 1.88 -5.01 -9.40
N ILE A 83 2.65 -3.96 -9.09
CA ILE A 83 3.50 -3.92 -7.90
C ILE A 83 2.72 -4.04 -6.57
N HIS A 84 1.45 -3.63 -6.55
CA HIS A 84 0.63 -3.69 -5.33
C HIS A 84 0.14 -5.11 -5.01
N GLU A 85 0.08 -6.00 -6.00
CA GLU A 85 -0.17 -7.43 -5.78
C GLU A 85 1.12 -8.17 -5.43
N ARG A 86 2.27 -7.77 -6.00
CA ARG A 86 3.58 -8.36 -5.67
C ARG A 86 4.07 -7.98 -4.27
N VAL A 87 3.84 -6.73 -3.88
CA VAL A 87 4.22 -6.16 -2.59
C VAL A 87 2.96 -5.57 -1.94
N PRO A 88 2.18 -6.42 -1.24
CA PRO A 88 0.93 -6.02 -0.63
C PRO A 88 1.13 -4.97 0.45
N PHE A 89 0.14 -4.10 0.54
CA PHE A 89 0.13 -2.99 1.47
C PHE A 89 -0.67 -3.39 2.70
N LEU A 90 0.00 -3.62 3.82
CA LEU A 90 -0.57 -4.32 4.98
C LEU A 90 -1.87 -3.69 5.49
N GLU A 91 -1.89 -2.37 5.64
CA GLU A 91 -3.04 -1.63 6.17
C GLU A 91 -4.12 -1.28 5.13
N PHE A 92 -3.98 -1.67 3.86
CA PHE A 92 -4.93 -1.27 2.84
C PHE A 92 -6.19 -2.15 2.88
N CYS A 93 -7.32 -1.58 3.26
CA CYS A 93 -8.62 -2.25 3.22
C CYS A 93 -9.67 -1.34 2.55
N VAL A 94 -10.11 -1.72 1.35
CA VAL A 94 -11.16 -1.01 0.62
C VAL A 94 -12.05 -2.04 -0.09
N PRO A 95 -13.22 -2.40 0.46
CA PRO A 95 -14.16 -3.28 -0.23
C PRO A 95 -14.56 -2.69 -1.60
N PRO A 96 -14.66 -3.51 -2.68
CA PRO A 96 -14.57 -4.97 -2.74
C PRO A 96 -13.16 -5.55 -2.93
N ILE A 97 -12.11 -4.72 -2.86
CA ILE A 97 -10.72 -5.15 -3.02
C ILE A 97 -10.31 -5.96 -1.76
N PRO A 98 -9.65 -7.12 -1.91
CA PRO A 98 -9.14 -7.89 -0.77
C PRO A 98 -8.20 -7.07 0.11
N SER A 99 -8.19 -7.37 1.41
CA SER A 99 -7.35 -6.66 2.37
C SER A 99 -5.87 -6.94 2.14
N GLY A 100 -5.03 -6.01 2.59
CA GLY A 100 -3.58 -6.14 2.56
C GLY A 100 -3.07 -7.38 3.29
N THR A 101 -3.69 -7.75 4.41
CA THR A 101 -3.37 -8.94 5.20
C THR A 101 -3.65 -10.22 4.42
N ASP A 102 -4.82 -10.30 3.78
CA ASP A 102 -5.24 -11.47 3.01
C ASP A 102 -4.32 -11.69 1.81
N LEU A 103 -3.96 -10.60 1.10
CA LEU A 103 -2.98 -10.67 0.02
C LEU A 103 -1.63 -11.16 0.52
N ALA A 104 -1.16 -10.67 1.67
CA ALA A 104 0.13 -11.07 2.24
C ALA A 104 0.15 -12.55 2.65
N GLU A 105 -0.98 -13.12 3.06
CA GLU A 105 -1.11 -14.55 3.36
C GLU A 105 -1.15 -15.42 2.10
N GLN A 106 -1.80 -14.94 1.03
CA GLN A 106 -1.94 -15.66 -0.24
C GLN A 106 -0.67 -15.66 -1.10
N LEU A 107 0.34 -14.85 -0.77
CA LEU A 107 1.59 -14.80 -1.52
C LEU A 107 2.34 -16.15 -1.49
N PRO A 108 2.59 -16.77 -2.66
CA PRO A 108 3.31 -18.04 -2.74
C PRO A 108 4.83 -17.89 -2.61
N THR A 109 5.35 -16.65 -2.63
CA THR A 109 6.79 -16.36 -2.64
C THR A 109 7.40 -16.38 -1.25
N THR A 110 8.62 -16.89 -1.13
CA THR A 110 9.46 -16.78 0.08
C THR A 110 10.82 -16.22 -0.34
N PRO A 111 11.33 -15.11 0.24
CA PRO A 111 10.72 -14.29 1.31
C PRO A 111 9.48 -13.50 0.85
N ARG A 112 8.56 -13.13 1.75
CA ARG A 112 7.43 -12.25 1.40
C ARG A 112 7.85 -10.79 1.54
N LEU A 113 7.56 -9.98 0.53
CA LEU A 113 7.78 -8.54 0.56
C LEU A 113 6.48 -7.84 0.98
N ILE A 114 6.46 -7.22 2.15
CA ILE A 114 5.28 -6.53 2.69
C ILE A 114 5.66 -5.07 2.89
N LYS A 115 4.78 -4.13 2.53
CA LYS A 115 5.03 -2.71 2.80
C LYS A 115 4.02 -2.15 3.79
N THR A 116 4.46 -1.13 4.54
CA THR A 116 3.61 -0.40 5.47
C THR A 116 4.01 1.07 5.58
N HIS A 117 3.01 1.91 5.86
CA HIS A 117 3.10 3.31 6.25
C HIS A 117 2.74 3.52 7.72
N LEU A 118 2.44 2.45 8.45
CA LEU A 118 2.14 2.50 9.86
C LEU A 118 3.34 3.04 10.66
N PRO A 119 3.10 3.96 11.59
CA PRO A 119 4.07 4.31 12.62
C PRO A 119 4.54 3.08 13.40
N VAL A 120 5.74 3.16 13.98
CA VAL A 120 6.38 2.05 14.71
C VAL A 120 5.47 1.47 15.80
N GLN A 121 4.68 2.32 16.48
CA GLN A 121 3.75 1.89 17.52
C GLN A 121 2.58 1.03 17.03
N PHE A 122 2.27 1.06 15.73
CA PHE A 122 1.15 0.33 15.13
C PHE A 122 1.60 -0.89 14.32
N VAL A 123 2.91 -1.08 14.13
CA VAL A 123 3.45 -2.27 13.47
C VAL A 123 3.12 -3.51 14.30
N PRO A 124 2.59 -4.60 13.70
CA PRO A 124 2.21 -5.79 14.43
C PRO A 124 3.36 -6.39 15.23
N LYS A 125 3.06 -6.84 16.45
CA LYS A 125 4.06 -7.39 17.38
C LYS A 125 4.83 -8.58 16.81
N SER A 126 4.17 -9.36 15.96
CA SER A 126 4.74 -10.54 15.31
C SER A 126 6.01 -10.25 14.52
N PHE A 127 6.14 -9.07 13.89
CA PHE A 127 7.36 -8.70 13.17
C PHE A 127 8.58 -8.55 14.09
N TRP A 128 8.36 -8.09 15.32
CA TRP A 128 9.42 -7.95 16.33
C TRP A 128 9.74 -9.29 16.99
N GLU A 129 8.72 -10.11 17.27
CA GLU A 129 8.88 -11.42 17.89
C GLU A 129 9.61 -12.43 16.99
N GLN A 130 9.42 -12.34 15.67
CA GLN A 130 10.05 -13.21 14.68
C GLN A 130 11.38 -12.67 14.13
N ASP A 131 11.86 -11.52 14.64
CA ASP A 131 13.08 -10.83 14.19
C ASP A 131 13.14 -10.65 12.66
N CYS A 132 12.01 -10.22 12.07
CA CYS A 132 11.89 -10.02 10.63
C CYS A 132 12.79 -8.89 10.14
N ARG A 133 13.20 -8.94 8.87
CA ARG A 133 14.04 -7.89 8.28
C ARG A 133 13.21 -6.65 7.96
N ILE A 134 13.53 -5.51 8.59
CA ILE A 134 12.82 -4.25 8.36
C ILE A 134 13.71 -3.28 7.56
N ILE A 135 13.21 -2.81 6.43
CA ILE A 135 13.84 -1.77 5.61
C ILE A 135 13.05 -0.48 5.78
N TYR A 136 13.65 0.50 6.45
CA TYR A 136 13.06 1.82 6.60
C TYR A 136 13.58 2.81 5.56
N VAL A 137 12.69 3.51 4.85
CA VAL A 137 13.06 4.55 3.87
C VAL A 137 12.58 5.91 4.34
N ALA A 138 13.55 6.78 4.62
CA ALA A 138 13.32 8.17 4.97
C ALA A 138 13.66 9.09 3.79
N ARG A 139 12.90 10.18 3.65
CA ARG A 139 13.17 11.25 2.69
C ARG A 139 13.02 12.60 3.39
N ASN A 140 13.72 13.63 2.90
CA ASN A 140 13.66 14.97 3.46
C ASN A 140 12.19 15.44 3.61
N ALA A 141 11.85 15.98 4.78
CA ALA A 141 10.49 16.39 5.10
C ALA A 141 9.94 17.46 4.13
N LYS A 142 10.80 18.38 3.64
CA LYS A 142 10.41 19.41 2.67
C LYS A 142 9.97 18.77 1.34
N ASP A 143 10.74 17.80 0.87
CA ASP A 143 10.45 17.10 -0.38
C ASP A 143 9.21 16.20 -0.27
N ASN A 144 9.02 15.56 0.89
CA ASN A 144 7.81 14.78 1.16
C ASN A 144 6.57 15.66 1.15
N LEU A 145 6.63 16.85 1.73
CA LEU A 145 5.51 17.80 1.72
C LEU A 145 5.17 18.26 0.31
N VAL A 146 6.18 18.63 -0.49
CA VAL A 146 5.97 19.05 -1.88
C VAL A 146 5.39 17.89 -2.71
N THR A 147 5.97 16.69 -2.58
CA THR A 147 5.51 15.50 -3.32
C THR A 147 4.08 15.12 -2.92
N GLY A 148 3.77 15.13 -1.63
CA GLY A 148 2.43 14.85 -1.11
C GLY A 148 1.40 15.85 -1.62
N ARG A 149 1.71 17.15 -1.56
CA ARG A 149 0.86 18.21 -2.11
C ARG A 149 0.64 18.02 -3.60
N THR A 150 1.69 17.91 -4.41
CA THR A 150 1.57 17.72 -5.86
C THR A 150 0.75 16.49 -6.23
N THR A 151 0.92 15.37 -5.51
CA THR A 151 0.11 14.17 -5.73
C THR A 151 -1.37 14.42 -5.43
N SER A 152 -1.68 15.07 -4.30
CA SER A 152 -3.06 15.40 -3.93
C SER A 152 -3.73 16.34 -4.95
N LEU A 153 -2.98 17.30 -5.50
CA LEU A 153 -3.46 18.19 -6.56
C LEU A 153 -3.65 17.43 -7.88
N CYS A 154 -2.73 16.55 -8.26
CA CYS A 154 -2.85 15.74 -9.48
C CYS A 154 -4.07 14.81 -9.43
N CYS A 155 -4.32 14.16 -8.30
CA CYS A 155 -5.55 13.38 -8.09
C CYS A 155 -6.80 14.26 -8.26
N ARG A 156 -6.75 15.53 -7.84
CA ARG A 156 -7.85 16.49 -8.02
C ARG A 156 -8.07 16.83 -9.50
N THR A 157 -7.02 17.16 -10.24
CA THR A 157 -7.13 17.53 -11.66
C THR A 157 -7.49 16.35 -12.55
N ASN A 158 -6.99 15.15 -12.28
CA ASN A 158 -7.38 13.95 -13.03
C ASN A 158 -8.82 13.52 -12.77
N SER A 159 -9.33 13.70 -11.54
CA SER A 159 -10.76 13.49 -11.25
C SER A 159 -11.63 14.52 -12.00
N LEU A 160 -11.21 15.79 -12.04
CA LEU A 160 -11.92 16.85 -12.77
C LEU A 160 -11.86 16.66 -14.30
N MET A 161 -10.71 16.25 -14.86
CA MET A 161 -10.58 15.99 -16.31
C MET A 161 -11.42 14.80 -16.78
N ARG A 162 -11.58 13.77 -15.94
CA ARG A 162 -12.48 12.64 -16.23
C ARG A 162 -13.95 13.06 -16.26
N THR A 163 -14.36 14.06 -15.46
CA THR A 163 -15.72 14.59 -15.50
C THR A 163 -16.01 15.52 -16.69
N THR A 164 -14.97 16.08 -17.32
CA THR A 164 -15.14 16.99 -18.48
C THR A 164 -15.00 16.28 -19.84
N SER A 165 -14.62 15.00 -19.87
CA SER A 165 -14.43 14.20 -21.09
C SER A 165 -15.60 13.23 -21.37
N THR A 166 -16.78 13.55 -20.86
CA THR A 166 -18.05 12.90 -21.22
C THR A 166 -19.00 13.98 -21.75
N LYS A 167 -18.71 14.46 -22.96
CA LYS A 167 -19.65 15.13 -23.86
C LYS A 167 -19.34 14.72 -25.28
#